data_AF-A0A7J4U5U2-F1
#
_entry.id   AF-A0A7J4U5U2-F1
#
_cell.length_a   1.000
_cell.length_b   1.000
_cell.length_c   1.000
_cell.angle_alpha   90.00
_cell.angle_beta   90.00
_cell.angle_gamma   90.00
#
_symmetry.space_group_name_H-M   'P 1'
#
loop_
_entity.id
_entity.type
_entity.pdbx_description
1 polymer ?
#
loop_
_entity_poly.entity_id
_entity_poly.type
_entity_poly.pdbx_seq_one_letter_code
_entity_poly.pdbx_strand_id
1 'polypeptide(L)'
;MNKSHQTKRNPAESTKKSQIQLGESITVVIIIIILFVIGIAIYNTFKQEDWKNSNIQYGDLSVIALAKTITEFPELKCYTMVNEKINCFDYYKIHALNKSLNDPATRKDYYDYYSNHFKNSRITFVSIYPDGYEITIYDNNISATRTLQISIPIIIEKNTGINAKRNFGMIVVEGYLR
;
A
#
# COMPACT_ATOMS: atom_id res chain seq x y z
N MET A 1 76.16 40.20 -53.52
CA MET A 1 76.54 39.08 -52.62
C MET A 1 75.77 39.26 -51.31
N ASN A 2 74.74 38.45 -51.07
CA ASN A 2 73.94 38.51 -49.84
C ASN A 2 73.71 37.07 -49.35
N LYS A 3 74.37 36.71 -48.24
CA LYS A 3 74.32 35.36 -47.66
C LYS A 3 73.19 35.30 -46.64
N SER A 4 72.12 34.57 -46.94
CA SER A 4 71.05 34.24 -46.01
C SER A 4 71.50 33.13 -45.04
N HIS A 5 71.66 33.50 -43.77
CA HIS A 5 71.86 32.55 -42.68
C HIS A 5 70.51 31.93 -42.27
N GLN A 6 70.29 30.67 -42.62
CA GLN A 6 69.21 29.87 -42.03
C GLN A 6 69.71 29.17 -40.77
N THR A 7 69.25 29.65 -39.61
CA THR A 7 69.48 29.00 -38.32
C THR A 7 68.41 27.92 -38.11
N LYS A 8 68.78 26.65 -38.35
CA LYS A 8 67.97 25.48 -37.97
C LYS A 8 67.83 25.43 -36.44
N ARG A 9 66.64 25.70 -35.92
CA ARG A 9 66.29 25.36 -34.52
C ARG A 9 65.72 23.94 -34.50
N ASN A 10 66.39 23.03 -33.80
CA ASN A 10 65.92 21.67 -33.55
C ASN A 10 64.68 21.69 -32.63
N PRO A 11 63.53 21.14 -33.04
CA PRO A 11 62.35 21.05 -32.20
C PRO A 11 62.34 19.69 -31.51
N ALA A 12 63.00 19.53 -30.36
CA ALA A 12 63.02 18.22 -29.69
C ALA A 12 62.89 18.23 -28.16
N GLU A 13 62.80 19.38 -27.49
CA GLU A 13 62.93 19.42 -26.01
C GLU A 13 61.82 20.18 -25.26
N SER A 14 60.65 20.38 -25.88
CA SER A 14 59.49 21.04 -25.23
C SER A 14 58.30 20.08 -24.97
N THR A 15 58.36 18.84 -25.46
CA THR A 15 57.23 17.89 -25.40
C THR A 15 57.06 17.22 -24.03
N LYS A 16 58.10 17.12 -23.20
CA LYS A 16 58.01 16.43 -21.90
C LYS A 16 57.22 17.20 -20.84
N LYS A 17 57.31 18.54 -20.80
CA LYS A 17 56.60 19.35 -19.78
C LYS A 17 55.10 19.44 -20.06
N SER A 18 54.71 19.49 -21.33
CA SER A 18 53.30 19.53 -21.72
C SER A 18 52.58 18.19 -21.46
N GLN A 19 53.29 17.06 -21.58
CA GLN A 19 52.74 15.73 -21.26
C GLN A 19 52.47 15.52 -19.76
N ILE A 20 53.30 16.09 -18.88
CA ILE A 20 53.10 15.97 -17.43
C ILE A 20 51.84 16.72 -16.98
N GLN A 21 51.60 17.91 -17.54
CA GLN A 21 50.43 18.72 -17.21
C GLN A 21 49.12 18.12 -17.71
N LEU A 22 49.15 17.36 -18.82
CA LEU A 22 47.99 16.59 -19.31
C LEU A 22 47.69 15.36 -18.43
N GLY A 23 48.71 14.75 -17.80
CA GLY A 23 48.51 13.61 -16.89
C GLY A 23 47.83 13.99 -15.56
N GLU A 24 48.11 15.19 -15.06
CA GLU A 24 47.51 15.71 -13.83
C GLU A 24 46.00 15.94 -13.98
N SER A 25 45.57 16.54 -15.10
CA SER A 25 44.13 16.78 -15.35
C SER A 25 43.35 15.48 -15.57
N ILE A 26 43.94 14.49 -16.25
CA ILE A 26 43.34 13.17 -16.44
C ILE A 26 43.12 12.48 -15.09
N THR A 27 44.07 12.60 -14.16
CA THR A 27 43.96 11.99 -12.82
C THR A 27 42.79 12.57 -12.04
N VAL A 28 42.58 13.88 -12.10
CA VAL A 28 41.43 14.54 -11.44
C VAL A 28 40.10 14.04 -12.03
N VAL A 29 40.00 13.93 -13.36
CA VAL A 29 38.79 13.43 -14.03
C VAL A 29 38.49 11.98 -13.61
N ILE A 30 39.51 11.13 -13.50
CA ILE A 30 39.35 9.73 -13.06
C ILE A 30 38.79 9.68 -11.62
N ILE A 31 39.33 10.49 -10.71
CA ILE A 31 38.84 10.55 -9.32
C ILE A 31 37.36 10.96 -9.29
N ILE A 32 36.97 11.95 -10.09
CA ILE A 32 35.56 12.39 -10.18
C ILE A 32 34.66 11.26 -10.68
N ILE A 33 35.08 10.52 -11.70
CA ILE A 33 34.31 9.38 -12.23
C ILE A 33 34.12 8.30 -11.15
N ILE A 34 35.18 7.97 -10.40
CA ILE A 34 35.11 6.98 -9.31
C ILE A 34 34.12 7.44 -8.23
N LEU A 35 34.19 8.71 -7.81
CA LEU A 35 33.23 9.27 -6.84
C LEU A 35 31.80 9.21 -7.37
N PHE A 36 31.59 9.45 -8.67
CA PHE A 36 30.27 9.38 -9.30
C PHE A 36 29.71 7.95 -9.28
N VAL A 37 30.53 6.94 -9.59
CA VAL A 37 30.13 5.52 -9.54
C VAL A 37 29.75 5.10 -8.13
N ILE A 38 30.55 5.48 -7.12
CA ILE A 38 30.26 5.20 -5.71
C ILE A 38 28.95 5.90 -5.29
N GLY A 39 28.76 7.16 -5.69
CA GLY A 39 27.53 7.91 -5.41
C GLY A 39 26.28 7.24 -5.98
N ILE A 40 26.33 6.77 -7.24
CA ILE A 40 25.23 6.05 -7.87
C ILE A 40 24.96 4.71 -7.17
N ALA A 41 26.01 3.96 -6.80
CA ALA A 41 25.86 2.67 -6.11
C ALA A 41 25.15 2.83 -4.75
N ILE A 42 25.54 3.84 -3.97
CA ILE A 42 24.92 4.15 -2.68
C ILE A 42 23.46 4.61 -2.88
N TYR A 43 23.21 5.50 -3.83
CA TYR A 43 21.87 6.02 -4.11
C TYR A 43 20.87 4.94 -4.53
N ASN A 44 21.31 3.98 -5.35
CA ASN A 44 20.46 2.86 -5.77
C ASN A 44 20.12 1.94 -4.60
N THR A 45 21.00 1.81 -3.62
CA THR A 45 20.76 0.99 -2.42
C THR A 45 19.69 1.63 -1.53
N PHE A 46 19.80 2.94 -1.23
CA PHE A 46 18.78 3.65 -0.45
C PHE A 46 17.40 3.66 -1.11
N LYS A 47 17.34 3.82 -2.44
CA LYS A 47 16.08 3.77 -3.17
C LYS A 47 15.34 2.44 -2.99
N GLN A 48 16.02 1.30 -2.96
CA GLN A 48 15.33 0.02 -2.86
C GLN A 48 14.62 -0.14 -1.51
N GLU A 49 15.21 0.34 -0.42
CA GLU A 49 14.61 0.29 0.91
C GLU A 49 13.39 1.20 1.03
N ASP A 50 13.50 2.44 0.55
CA ASP A 50 12.39 3.39 0.56
C ASP A 50 11.18 2.90 -0.26
N TRP A 51 11.44 2.29 -1.42
CA TRP A 51 10.37 1.76 -2.27
C TRP A 51 9.67 0.56 -1.63
N LYS A 52 10.42 -0.32 -0.98
CA LYS A 52 9.85 -1.45 -0.25
C LYS A 52 8.99 -0.97 0.93
N ASN A 53 9.49 -0.01 1.70
CA ASN A 53 8.76 0.54 2.84
C ASN A 53 7.50 1.30 2.41
N SER A 54 7.59 2.07 1.33
CA SER A 54 6.45 2.79 0.75
C SER A 54 5.35 1.84 0.28
N ASN A 55 5.70 0.75 -0.41
CA ASN A 55 4.72 -0.28 -0.83
C ASN A 55 4.01 -0.93 0.36
N ILE A 56 4.72 -1.17 1.46
CA ILE A 56 4.12 -1.71 2.69
C ILE A 56 3.11 -0.71 3.27
N GLN A 57 3.48 0.57 3.37
CA GLN A 57 2.60 1.62 3.88
C GLN A 57 1.34 1.80 3.03
N TYR A 58 1.47 1.75 1.69
CA TYR A 58 0.30 1.78 0.81
C TYR A 58 -0.62 0.58 1.03
N GLY A 59 -0.05 -0.61 1.27
CA GLY A 59 -0.79 -1.81 1.65
C GLY A 59 -1.61 -1.57 2.93
N ASP A 60 -0.96 -1.10 3.99
CA ASP A 60 -1.62 -0.82 5.29
C ASP A 60 -2.73 0.22 5.15
N LEU A 61 -2.47 1.32 4.44
CA LEU A 61 -3.45 2.38 4.18
C LEU A 61 -4.65 1.86 3.39
N SER A 62 -4.44 0.93 2.45
CA SER A 62 -5.53 0.35 1.66
C SER A 62 -6.50 -0.48 2.51
N VAL A 63 -5.99 -1.22 3.50
CA VAL A 63 -6.83 -2.01 4.42
C VAL A 63 -7.55 -1.11 5.42
N ILE A 64 -6.90 -0.03 5.89
CA ILE A 64 -7.56 1.00 6.71
C ILE A 64 -8.71 1.65 5.93
N ALA A 65 -8.47 2.03 4.68
CA ALA A 65 -9.48 2.62 3.80
C ALA A 65 -10.65 1.66 3.58
N LEU A 66 -10.37 0.38 3.34
CA LEU A 66 -11.39 -0.66 3.23
C LEU A 66 -12.22 -0.78 4.51
N ALA A 67 -11.57 -0.82 5.67
CA ALA A 67 -12.26 -0.92 6.96
C ALA A 67 -13.17 0.29 7.19
N LYS A 68 -12.72 1.50 6.82
CA LYS A 68 -13.54 2.71 6.82
C LYS A 68 -14.75 2.59 5.89
N THR A 69 -14.55 2.13 4.65
CA THR A 69 -15.63 1.93 3.68
C THR A 69 -16.71 0.98 4.23
N ILE A 70 -16.32 -0.11 4.88
CA ILE A 70 -17.26 -1.06 5.51
C ILE A 70 -18.07 -0.38 6.62
N THR A 71 -17.43 0.44 7.45
CA THR A 71 -18.13 1.19 8.52
C THR A 71 -19.06 2.28 8.01
N GLU A 72 -18.85 2.75 6.78
CA GLU A 72 -19.66 3.78 6.16
C GLU A 72 -20.84 3.21 5.34
N PHE A 73 -20.91 1.88 5.19
CA PHE A 73 -21.87 1.20 4.31
C PHE A 73 -23.32 1.22 4.87
N PRO A 74 -24.28 1.84 4.17
CA PRO A 74 -25.65 2.03 4.70
C PRO A 74 -26.44 0.72 4.87
N GLU A 75 -26.09 -0.30 4.08
CA GLU A 75 -26.64 -1.66 4.15
C GLU A 75 -26.20 -2.39 5.41
N LEU A 76 -25.23 -1.87 6.17
CA LEU A 76 -24.74 -2.48 7.40
C LEU A 76 -25.05 -1.64 8.65
N LYS A 77 -25.18 -0.32 8.49
CA LYS A 77 -25.43 0.63 9.58
C LYS A 77 -26.78 0.46 10.27
N CYS A 78 -26.79 0.76 11.57
CA CYS A 78 -28.02 1.03 12.33
C CYS A 78 -28.59 2.42 11.99
N TYR A 79 -29.91 2.51 11.85
CA TYR A 79 -30.62 3.78 11.79
C TYR A 79 -31.61 3.87 12.95
N THR A 80 -31.62 4.99 13.66
CA THR A 80 -32.67 5.27 14.66
C THR A 80 -33.29 6.62 14.36
N MET A 81 -34.55 6.63 13.92
CA MET A 81 -35.37 7.83 13.68
C MET A 81 -34.54 9.04 13.20
N VAL A 82 -33.93 8.91 12.02
CA VAL A 82 -33.15 9.94 11.30
C VAL A 82 -31.66 10.08 11.68
N ASN A 83 -31.19 9.60 12.84
CA ASN A 83 -29.78 9.72 13.21
C ASN A 83 -28.99 8.41 13.00
N GLU A 84 -27.84 8.52 12.33
CA GLU A 84 -26.85 7.44 12.24
C GLU A 84 -26.13 7.29 13.59
N LYS A 85 -26.11 6.06 14.13
CA LYS A 85 -25.29 5.74 15.30
C LYS A 85 -23.88 5.39 14.85
N ILE A 86 -22.89 6.02 15.48
CA ILE A 86 -21.47 5.76 15.21
C ILE A 86 -21.13 4.32 15.61
N ASN A 87 -20.45 3.59 14.71
CA ASN A 87 -19.99 2.20 14.93
C ASN A 87 -21.10 1.22 15.33
N CYS A 88 -22.32 1.45 14.86
CA CYS A 88 -23.45 0.56 15.10
C CYS A 88 -23.83 -0.19 13.82
N PHE A 89 -23.99 -1.50 13.96
CA PHE A 89 -24.36 -2.40 12.89
C PHE A 89 -25.64 -3.16 13.20
N ASP A 90 -26.52 -3.27 12.20
CA ASP A 90 -27.78 -3.98 12.35
C ASP A 90 -27.56 -5.48 12.09
N TYR A 91 -27.88 -6.30 13.10
CA TYR A 91 -27.71 -7.75 13.05
C TYR A 91 -28.46 -8.40 11.88
N TYR A 92 -29.70 -7.98 11.63
CA TYR A 92 -30.52 -8.58 10.56
C TYR A 92 -30.00 -8.18 9.19
N LYS A 93 -29.46 -6.97 9.05
CA LYS A 93 -28.85 -6.57 7.80
C LYS A 93 -27.56 -7.34 7.51
N ILE A 94 -26.70 -7.52 8.52
CA ILE A 94 -25.50 -8.39 8.42
C ILE A 94 -25.92 -9.80 7.97
N HIS A 95 -26.94 -10.37 8.63
CA HIS A 95 -27.42 -11.71 8.32
C HIS A 95 -28.05 -11.80 6.93
N ALA A 96 -28.83 -10.80 6.53
CA ALA A 96 -29.43 -10.74 5.19
C ALA A 96 -28.35 -10.65 4.11
N LEU A 97 -27.33 -9.81 4.30
CA LEU A 97 -26.21 -9.70 3.39
C LEU A 97 -25.44 -11.02 3.26
N ASN A 98 -25.13 -11.65 4.40
CA ASN A 98 -24.47 -12.95 4.44
C ASN A 98 -25.27 -14.01 3.65
N LYS A 99 -26.60 -14.00 3.81
CA LYS A 99 -27.49 -14.90 3.07
C LYS A 99 -27.46 -14.62 1.57
N SER A 100 -27.58 -13.36 1.15
CA SER A 100 -27.61 -12.98 -0.28
C SER A 100 -26.29 -13.26 -1.01
N LEU A 101 -25.15 -13.15 -0.32
CA LEU A 101 -23.83 -13.46 -0.87
C LEU A 101 -23.55 -14.97 -0.96
N ASN A 102 -24.18 -15.77 -0.11
CA ASN A 102 -24.03 -17.23 -0.12
C ASN A 102 -25.11 -17.96 -0.93
N ASP A 103 -26.21 -17.31 -1.29
CA ASP A 103 -27.28 -17.90 -2.10
C ASP A 103 -26.80 -18.11 -3.55
N PRO A 104 -26.74 -19.35 -4.07
CA PRO A 104 -26.28 -19.64 -5.43
C PRO A 104 -27.04 -18.88 -6.53
N ALA A 105 -28.33 -18.56 -6.30
CA ALA A 105 -29.17 -17.89 -7.30
C ALA A 105 -28.81 -16.41 -7.47
N THR A 106 -28.39 -15.74 -6.39
CA THR A 106 -28.13 -14.30 -6.38
C THR A 106 -26.66 -13.95 -6.20
N ARG A 107 -25.83 -14.94 -5.81
CA ARG A 107 -24.43 -14.76 -5.45
C ARG A 107 -23.65 -13.98 -6.49
N LYS A 108 -23.82 -14.26 -7.79
CA LYS A 108 -23.05 -13.60 -8.84
C LYS A 108 -23.25 -12.08 -8.84
N ASP A 109 -24.49 -11.63 -8.88
CA ASP A 109 -24.82 -10.20 -8.99
C ASP A 109 -24.40 -9.43 -7.74
N TYR A 110 -24.67 -9.99 -6.56
CA TYR A 110 -24.24 -9.37 -5.30
C TYR A 110 -22.71 -9.39 -5.16
N TYR A 111 -22.06 -10.51 -5.49
CA TYR A 111 -20.61 -10.61 -5.40
C TYR A 111 -19.92 -9.63 -6.34
N ASP A 112 -20.41 -9.47 -7.57
CA ASP A 112 -19.87 -8.51 -8.53
C ASP A 112 -20.00 -7.07 -7.99
N TYR A 113 -21.14 -6.72 -7.40
CA TYR A 113 -21.34 -5.41 -6.75
C TYR A 113 -20.37 -5.19 -5.59
N TYR A 114 -20.34 -6.11 -4.62
CA TYR A 114 -19.53 -5.97 -3.41
C TYR A 114 -18.03 -6.13 -3.67
N SER A 115 -17.62 -6.86 -4.71
CA SER A 115 -16.20 -7.02 -5.06
C SER A 115 -15.53 -5.70 -5.49
N ASN A 116 -16.29 -4.78 -6.09
CA ASN A 116 -15.78 -3.45 -6.44
C ASN A 116 -15.47 -2.61 -5.19
N HIS A 117 -16.24 -2.81 -4.11
CA HIS A 117 -16.09 -2.09 -2.86
C HIS A 117 -15.08 -2.76 -1.92
N PHE A 118 -15.20 -4.07 -1.73
CA PHE A 118 -14.44 -4.84 -0.75
C PHE A 118 -13.16 -5.46 -1.29
N LYS A 119 -12.98 -5.47 -2.62
CA LYS A 119 -11.76 -5.93 -3.30
C LYS A 119 -11.35 -7.33 -2.81
N ASN A 120 -10.05 -7.58 -2.72
CA ASN A 120 -9.51 -8.86 -2.25
C ASN A 120 -9.41 -8.78 -0.72
N SER A 121 -10.48 -9.15 -0.04
CA SER A 121 -10.51 -9.13 1.42
C SER A 121 -11.44 -10.20 1.98
N ARG A 122 -11.32 -10.42 3.29
CA ARG A 122 -12.29 -11.12 4.10
C ARG A 122 -12.82 -10.20 5.18
N ILE A 123 -14.14 -10.19 5.34
CA ILE A 123 -14.84 -9.34 6.30
C ILE A 123 -15.65 -10.22 7.22
N THR A 124 -15.32 -10.16 8.51
CA THR A 124 -15.90 -10.99 9.55
C THR A 124 -16.43 -10.14 10.69
N PHE A 125 -17.65 -10.43 11.12
CA PHE A 125 -18.27 -9.87 12.32
C PHE A 125 -18.14 -10.85 13.47
N VAL A 126 -17.50 -10.43 14.55
CA VAL A 126 -17.31 -11.23 15.76
C VAL A 126 -18.10 -10.58 16.88
N SER A 127 -19.18 -11.21 17.34
CA SER A 127 -19.89 -10.83 18.56
C SER A 127 -19.17 -11.44 19.75
N ILE A 128 -18.60 -10.60 20.61
CA ILE A 128 -17.85 -11.02 21.80
C ILE A 128 -18.81 -11.26 22.97
N TYR A 129 -19.80 -10.39 23.15
CA TYR A 129 -20.77 -10.49 24.25
C TYR A 129 -22.18 -10.06 23.81
N PRO A 130 -23.25 -10.71 24.30
CA PRO A 130 -23.26 -11.86 25.21
C PRO A 130 -23.17 -13.22 24.52
N ASP A 131 -23.48 -13.30 23.22
CA ASP A 131 -23.81 -14.59 22.58
C ASP A 131 -22.60 -15.32 21.96
N GLY A 132 -21.45 -14.66 21.76
CA GLY A 132 -20.22 -15.31 21.30
C GLY A 132 -20.32 -15.99 19.92
N TYR A 133 -20.55 -15.24 18.85
CA TYR A 133 -20.68 -15.80 17.49
C TYR A 133 -19.87 -15.04 16.45
N GLU A 134 -19.58 -15.71 15.33
CA GLU A 134 -18.83 -15.16 14.21
C GLU A 134 -19.62 -15.31 12.90
N ILE A 135 -19.62 -14.27 12.07
CA ILE A 135 -20.26 -14.26 10.75
C ILE A 135 -19.30 -13.64 9.74
N THR A 136 -18.80 -14.45 8.80
CA THR A 136 -18.07 -13.96 7.63
C THR A 136 -19.06 -13.54 6.56
N ILE A 137 -19.14 -12.24 6.26
CA ILE A 137 -20.08 -11.73 5.25
C ILE A 137 -19.49 -11.75 3.84
N TYR A 138 -18.16 -11.69 3.72
CA TYR A 138 -17.48 -11.59 2.45
C TYR A 138 -16.12 -12.27 2.56
N ASP A 139 -15.77 -13.07 1.55
CA ASP A 139 -14.46 -13.70 1.44
C ASP A 139 -14.08 -13.80 -0.04
N ASN A 140 -13.07 -13.02 -0.41
CA ASN A 140 -12.45 -13.05 -1.73
C ASN A 140 -10.94 -13.33 -1.60
N ASN A 141 -10.63 -14.49 -1.05
CA ASN A 141 -9.25 -14.97 -0.94
C ASN A 141 -8.70 -15.39 -2.31
N ILE A 142 -8.13 -14.42 -3.01
CA ILE A 142 -7.33 -14.67 -4.21
C ILE A 142 -5.88 -14.85 -3.75
N SER A 143 -5.47 -16.11 -3.52
CA SER A 143 -4.08 -16.58 -3.30
C SER A 143 -3.11 -15.46 -2.92
N ALA A 144 -3.25 -14.94 -1.70
CA ALA A 144 -2.54 -13.75 -1.25
C ALA A 144 -1.07 -14.06 -0.92
N THR A 145 -0.15 -13.16 -1.26
CA THR A 145 1.26 -13.24 -0.83
C THR A 145 1.40 -12.80 0.62
N ARG A 146 0.56 -11.84 1.05
CA ARG A 146 0.56 -11.25 2.39
C ARG A 146 -0.85 -10.93 2.84
N THR A 147 -1.10 -11.11 4.13
CA THR A 147 -2.36 -10.73 4.79
C THR A 147 -2.10 -9.59 5.78
N LEU A 148 -3.05 -8.67 5.86
CA LEU A 148 -3.09 -7.61 6.87
C LEU A 148 -4.46 -7.59 7.51
N GLN A 149 -4.51 -7.48 8.83
CA GLN A 149 -5.76 -7.56 9.58
C GLN A 149 -5.95 -6.28 10.39
N ILE A 150 -7.15 -5.71 10.32
CA ILE A 150 -7.60 -4.60 11.15
C ILE A 150 -8.84 -5.04 11.90
N SER A 151 -8.94 -4.61 13.16
CA SER A 151 -10.05 -4.95 14.04
C SER A 151 -10.67 -3.67 14.58
N ILE A 152 -11.95 -3.46 14.30
CA ILE A 152 -12.70 -2.26 14.72
C ILE A 152 -13.76 -2.68 15.73
N PRO A 153 -13.79 -2.14 16.96
CA PRO A 153 -14.84 -2.42 17.91
C PRO A 153 -16.17 -1.82 17.44
N ILE A 154 -17.24 -2.59 17.56
CA ILE A 154 -18.57 -2.22 17.09
C ILE A 154 -19.66 -2.63 18.07
N ILE A 155 -20.82 -1.99 17.93
CA ILE A 155 -22.07 -2.39 18.57
C ILE A 155 -22.93 -3.07 17.52
N ILE A 156 -23.40 -4.27 17.81
CA ILE A 156 -24.35 -5.01 16.98
C ILE A 156 -25.72 -4.90 17.63
N GLU A 157 -26.68 -4.26 16.96
CA GLU A 157 -28.06 -4.12 17.45
C GLU A 157 -28.97 -5.18 16.84
N LYS A 158 -29.69 -5.90 17.70
CA LYS A 158 -30.79 -6.79 17.33
C LYS A 158 -32.11 -6.05 17.60
N ASN A 159 -32.85 -5.77 16.52
CA ASN A 159 -34.07 -4.95 16.45
C ASN A 159 -33.84 -3.44 16.58
N THR A 160 -34.71 -2.66 15.94
CA THR A 160 -34.73 -1.20 16.05
C THR A 160 -35.69 -0.74 17.16
N GLY A 161 -35.33 0.35 17.86
CA GLY A 161 -36.21 1.01 18.84
C GLY A 161 -35.86 0.77 20.31
N ILE A 162 -36.87 0.93 21.19
CA ILE A 162 -36.71 1.00 22.66
C ILE A 162 -36.23 -0.34 23.26
N ASN A 163 -36.57 -1.46 22.62
CA ASN A 163 -36.21 -2.81 23.08
C ASN A 163 -35.02 -3.42 22.32
N ALA A 164 -34.17 -2.58 21.72
CA ALA A 164 -33.00 -3.06 20.98
C ALA A 164 -32.02 -3.78 21.93
N LYS A 165 -31.71 -5.04 21.61
CA LYS A 165 -30.66 -5.78 22.31
C LYS A 165 -29.32 -5.42 21.69
N ARG A 166 -28.35 -5.03 22.51
CA ARG A 166 -27.02 -4.62 22.08
C ARG A 166 -26.02 -5.72 22.40
N ASN A 167 -25.29 -6.13 21.38
CA ASN A 167 -24.15 -7.02 21.50
C ASN A 167 -22.89 -6.21 21.25
N PHE A 168 -21.85 -6.44 22.04
CA PHE A 168 -20.53 -5.89 21.79
C PHE A 168 -19.75 -6.85 20.90
N GLY A 169 -19.05 -6.30 19.92
CA GLY A 169 -18.30 -7.10 18.98
C GLY A 169 -17.19 -6.31 18.32
N MET A 170 -16.61 -6.93 17.30
CA MET A 170 -15.59 -6.33 16.45
C MET A 170 -15.79 -6.77 15.01
N ILE A 171 -15.46 -5.88 14.08
CA ILE A 171 -15.31 -6.21 12.67
C ILE A 171 -13.84 -6.51 12.46
N VAL A 172 -13.56 -7.69 11.92
CA VAL A 172 -12.25 -8.11 11.47
C VAL A 172 -12.22 -7.97 9.95
N VAL A 173 -11.33 -7.11 9.47
CA VAL A 173 -11.12 -6.87 8.04
C VAL A 173 -9.73 -7.38 7.70
N GLU A 174 -9.67 -8.43 6.90
CA GLU A 174 -8.43 -9.00 6.39
C GLU A 174 -8.23 -8.59 4.93
N GLY A 175 -7.24 -7.76 4.64
CA GLY A 175 -6.85 -7.41 3.28
C GLY A 175 -5.85 -8.42 2.71
N TYR A 176 -6.12 -8.90 1.49
CA TYR A 176 -5.23 -9.78 0.74
C TYR A 176 -4.38 -8.95 -0.22
N LEU A 177 -3.10 -8.76 0.14
CA LEU A 177 -2.14 -8.04 -0.66
C LEU A 177 -1.38 -8.99 -1.59
N ARG A 178 -1.15 -8.55 -2.83
CA ARG A 178 -0.32 -9.23 -3.81
C ARG A 178 1.08 -8.64 -3.88
#